data_AF-A0A539DYS9-F1
#
_entry.id   AF-A0A539DYS9-F1
#
_cell.length_a   1.000
_cell.length_b   1.000
_cell.length_c   1.000
_cell.angle_alpha   90.00
_cell.angle_beta   90.00
_cell.angle_gamma   90.00
#
_symmetry.space_group_name_H-M   'P 1'
#
loop_
_entity.id
_entity.type
_entity.pdbx_description
1 polymer ?
#
loop_
_entity_poly.entity_id
_entity_poly.type
_entity_poly.pdbx_seq_one_letter_code
_entity_poly.pdbx_strand_id
1 'polypeptide(L)'
;MTATAPATSPATAPAPADEVPWRIVTWNIRGAGRPDLSALAAVIGRLRPDVVAIQEIRRGQATDLAARLGWNHQWTRKHHPYTPLGWWLAEGEAVLSRHPLRSATSRVISPGVSTWTYRHRVLQSASVIRRGVTMRFHNTHLAAHDRPDERIAQAERAAAFVGADGGELVVVAGDFNADHEAEVVRPFHALGLRDPGGGPTHPAIAPRRRFDYVLVPAAAEVIEQHEQFGGEEWAELSDHIPVLVEFHPA
;
A
#
# COMPACT_ATOMS: atom_id res chain seq x y z
N MET A 1 -60.86 19.51 -8.24
CA MET A 1 -59.39 19.65 -8.35
C MET A 1 -58.78 18.90 -7.19
N THR A 2 -58.37 17.66 -7.42
CA THR A 2 -57.87 16.74 -6.39
C THR A 2 -56.35 16.87 -6.36
N ALA A 3 -55.81 17.38 -5.26
CA ALA A 3 -54.37 17.53 -5.08
C ALA A 3 -53.75 16.18 -4.68
N THR A 4 -52.87 15.65 -5.54
CA THR A 4 -52.09 14.45 -5.28
C THR A 4 -50.88 14.82 -4.42
N ALA A 5 -50.73 14.18 -3.26
CA ALA A 5 -49.56 14.33 -2.40
C ALA A 5 -48.31 13.68 -3.03
N PRO A 6 -47.10 14.21 -2.81
CA PRO A 6 -45.89 13.66 -3.40
C PRO A 6 -45.51 12.35 -2.70
N ALA A 7 -45.17 11.34 -3.49
CA ALA A 7 -44.64 10.08 -3.00
C ALA A 7 -43.21 10.28 -2.48
N THR A 8 -42.99 10.04 -1.20
CA THR A 8 -41.67 10.00 -0.58
C THR A 8 -40.97 8.72 -1.04
N SER A 9 -39.88 8.86 -1.81
CA SER A 9 -39.01 7.72 -2.13
C SER A 9 -38.41 7.13 -0.85
N PRO A 10 -38.37 5.80 -0.69
CA PRO A 10 -37.76 5.20 0.48
C PRO A 10 -36.26 5.44 0.45
N ALA A 11 -35.72 5.94 1.57
CA ALA A 11 -34.28 6.00 1.78
C ALA A 11 -33.72 4.57 1.77
N THR A 12 -32.81 4.29 0.84
CA THR A 12 -32.08 3.01 0.79
C THR A 12 -31.35 2.80 2.12
N ALA A 13 -31.67 1.70 2.81
CA ALA A 13 -30.96 1.31 4.01
C ALA A 13 -29.46 1.09 3.68
N PRO A 14 -28.53 1.45 4.59
CA PRO A 14 -27.11 1.20 4.35
C PRO A 14 -26.88 -0.30 4.17
N ALA A 15 -26.17 -0.66 3.11
CA ALA A 15 -25.73 -2.03 2.87
C ALA A 15 -24.99 -2.58 4.11
N PRO A 16 -25.19 -3.85 4.48
CA PRO A 16 -24.46 -4.49 5.57
C PRO A 16 -22.94 -4.31 5.41
N ALA A 17 -22.21 -4.35 6.53
CA ALA A 17 -20.78 -4.01 6.56
C ALA A 17 -19.91 -4.86 5.60
N ASP A 18 -20.38 -6.06 5.28
CA ASP A 18 -19.71 -7.06 4.44
C ASP A 18 -19.96 -6.83 2.93
N GLU A 19 -20.93 -5.98 2.57
CA GLU A 19 -21.29 -5.64 1.19
C GLU A 19 -20.54 -4.42 0.63
N VAL A 20 -19.65 -3.78 1.39
CA VAL A 20 -18.81 -2.69 0.85
C VAL A 20 -17.40 -3.21 0.59
N PRO A 21 -16.90 -3.19 -0.67
CA PRO A 21 -15.58 -3.71 -0.97
C PRO A 21 -14.48 -2.85 -0.30
N TRP A 22 -13.32 -3.43 -0.08
CA TRP A 22 -12.10 -2.73 0.32
C TRP A 22 -11.38 -2.21 -0.91
N ARG A 23 -11.08 -0.91 -0.99
CA ARG A 23 -10.15 -0.34 -1.97
C ARG A 23 -8.78 -0.11 -1.34
N ILE A 24 -7.78 -0.80 -1.87
CA ILE A 24 -6.39 -0.73 -1.42
C ILE A 24 -5.54 -0.13 -2.53
N VAL A 25 -4.71 0.84 -2.19
CA VAL A 25 -3.69 1.37 -3.10
C VAL A 25 -2.30 1.10 -2.54
N THR A 26 -1.36 0.77 -3.42
CA THR A 26 0.08 0.90 -3.11
C THR A 26 0.75 1.86 -4.07
N TRP A 27 1.71 2.64 -3.57
CA TRP A 27 2.47 3.56 -4.40
C TRP A 27 3.84 3.87 -3.79
N ASN A 28 4.91 3.50 -4.51
CA ASN A 28 6.25 4.04 -4.26
C ASN A 28 6.31 5.47 -4.81
N ILE A 29 6.56 6.47 -3.96
CA ILE A 29 6.51 7.89 -4.36
C ILE A 29 7.90 8.53 -4.53
N ARG A 30 8.99 7.75 -4.37
CA ARG A 30 10.38 8.25 -4.48
C ARG A 30 10.58 9.59 -3.77
N GLY A 31 10.25 9.64 -2.48
CA GLY A 31 10.18 10.85 -1.66
C GLY A 31 11.48 11.66 -1.62
N ALA A 32 12.63 11.02 -1.83
CA ALA A 32 13.90 11.69 -2.06
C ALA A 32 13.86 12.73 -3.19
N GLY A 33 13.10 12.45 -4.25
CA GLY A 33 12.83 13.32 -5.40
C GLY A 33 11.95 14.54 -5.10
N ARG A 34 11.40 14.65 -3.87
CA ARG A 34 10.54 15.77 -3.42
C ARG A 34 9.33 15.99 -4.35
N PRO A 35 8.48 14.97 -4.55
CA PRO A 35 7.31 15.08 -5.41
C PRO A 35 6.30 16.11 -4.88
N ASP A 36 5.43 16.63 -5.75
CA ASP A 36 4.32 17.50 -5.35
C ASP A 36 3.26 16.72 -4.57
N LEU A 37 3.28 16.86 -3.25
CA LEU A 37 2.35 16.19 -2.34
C LEU A 37 0.88 16.61 -2.55
N SER A 38 0.63 17.79 -3.13
CA SER A 38 -0.73 18.25 -3.47
C SER A 38 -1.28 17.43 -4.63
N ALA A 39 -0.46 17.22 -5.66
CA ALA A 39 -0.81 16.40 -6.81
C ALA A 39 -0.95 14.91 -6.42
N LEU A 40 -0.06 14.38 -5.57
CA LEU A 40 -0.20 13.04 -5.00
C LEU A 40 -1.53 12.89 -4.22
N ALA A 41 -1.86 13.86 -3.35
CA ALA A 41 -3.12 13.86 -2.59
C ALA A 41 -4.34 13.88 -3.52
N ALA A 42 -4.30 14.66 -4.61
CA ALA A 42 -5.38 14.72 -5.59
C ALA A 42 -5.57 13.38 -6.31
N VAL A 43 -4.48 12.70 -6.69
CA VAL A 43 -4.54 11.34 -7.29
C VAL A 43 -5.16 10.36 -6.29
N ILE A 44 -4.65 10.29 -5.06
CA ILE A 44 -5.17 9.39 -4.02
C ILE A 44 -6.66 9.69 -3.76
N GLY A 45 -7.04 10.96 -3.68
CA GLY A 45 -8.43 11.38 -3.51
C GLY A 45 -9.36 10.89 -4.63
N ARG A 46 -8.90 10.90 -5.89
CA ARG A 46 -9.68 10.37 -7.04
C ARG A 46 -9.80 8.86 -7.03
N LEU A 47 -8.76 8.13 -6.62
CA LEU A 47 -8.78 6.68 -6.50
C LEU A 47 -9.71 6.20 -5.36
N ARG A 48 -10.00 7.09 -4.39
CA ARG A 48 -10.88 6.87 -3.23
C ARG A 48 -10.54 5.59 -2.41
N PRO A 49 -9.26 5.29 -2.10
CA PRO A 49 -8.95 4.10 -1.32
C PRO A 49 -9.40 4.22 0.14
N ASP A 50 -9.62 3.07 0.76
CA ASP A 50 -9.76 2.94 2.22
C ASP A 50 -8.39 3.05 2.91
N VAL A 51 -7.36 2.46 2.28
CA VAL A 51 -6.00 2.34 2.81
C VAL A 51 -4.98 2.47 1.69
N VAL A 52 -3.87 3.15 1.98
CA VAL A 52 -2.74 3.31 1.06
C VAL A 52 -1.46 2.83 1.73
N ALA A 53 -0.75 1.90 1.09
CA ALA A 53 0.65 1.59 1.37
C ALA A 53 1.54 2.54 0.55
N ILE A 54 2.37 3.32 1.22
CA ILE A 54 3.31 4.23 0.56
C ILE A 54 4.74 3.80 0.88
N GLN A 55 5.57 3.70 -0.14
CA GLN A 55 7.00 3.38 -0.02
C GLN A 55 7.85 4.60 -0.41
N GLU A 56 9.08 4.62 0.11
CA GLU A 56 10.06 5.69 -0.10
C GLU A 56 9.56 7.07 0.30
N ILE A 57 8.81 7.15 1.40
CA ILE A 57 8.27 8.40 1.90
C ILE A 57 9.03 8.87 3.13
N ARG A 58 9.35 10.17 3.18
CA ARG A 58 9.92 10.80 4.39
C ARG A 58 8.84 11.06 5.42
N ARG A 59 9.21 11.09 6.71
CA ARG A 59 8.25 11.32 7.80
C ARG A 59 7.40 12.59 7.60
N GLY A 60 8.04 13.71 7.27
CA GLY A 60 7.33 14.98 7.05
C GLY A 60 6.38 14.94 5.84
N GLN A 61 6.75 14.21 4.78
CA GLN A 61 5.88 14.02 3.61
C GLN A 61 4.66 13.18 3.96
N ALA A 62 4.82 12.13 4.77
CA ALA A 62 3.70 11.31 5.23
C ALA A 62 2.71 12.13 6.07
N THR A 63 3.22 12.98 6.96
CA THR A 63 2.37 13.88 7.77
C THR A 63 1.63 14.91 6.90
N ASP A 64 2.31 15.58 5.96
CA ASP A 64 1.67 16.56 5.06
C ASP A 64 0.63 15.89 4.15
N LEU A 65 0.97 14.76 3.53
CA LEU A 65 0.06 14.02 2.66
C LEU A 65 -1.20 13.56 3.41
N ALA A 66 -1.04 13.04 4.63
CA ALA A 66 -2.17 12.67 5.48
C ALA A 66 -3.03 13.87 5.87
N ALA A 67 -2.41 15.02 6.18
CA ALA A 67 -3.13 16.25 6.51
C ALA A 67 -3.96 16.77 5.32
N ARG A 68 -3.41 16.74 4.10
CA ARG A 68 -4.12 17.14 2.87
C ARG A 68 -5.33 16.26 2.56
N LEU A 69 -5.21 14.97 2.87
CA LEU A 69 -6.30 14.00 2.71
C LEU A 69 -7.30 14.06 3.88
N GLY A 70 -6.91 14.58 5.04
CA GLY A 70 -7.68 14.54 6.28
C GLY A 70 -7.71 13.15 6.91
N TRP A 71 -6.63 12.36 6.78
CA TRP A 71 -6.58 10.93 7.09
C TRP A 71 -5.67 10.59 8.27
N ASN A 72 -5.85 9.39 8.80
CA ASN A 72 -4.92 8.80 9.76
C ASN A 72 -3.65 8.33 9.03
N HIS A 73 -2.50 8.38 9.70
CA HIS A 73 -1.26 7.83 9.16
C HIS A 73 -0.38 7.20 10.23
N GLN A 74 0.46 6.25 9.80
CA GLN A 74 1.54 5.68 10.58
C GLN A 74 2.78 5.61 9.69
N TRP A 75 3.92 6.10 10.18
CA TRP A 75 5.18 6.10 9.45
C TRP A 75 6.23 5.28 10.17
N THR A 76 6.93 4.45 9.42
CA THR A 76 8.04 3.61 9.90
C THR A 76 9.31 3.99 9.17
N ARG A 77 10.40 4.16 9.92
CA ARG A 77 11.73 4.44 9.34
C ARG A 77 12.27 3.19 8.66
N LYS A 78 12.64 3.33 7.38
CA LYS A 78 13.43 2.34 6.63
C LYS A 78 14.91 2.59 6.84
N HIS A 79 15.42 3.80 6.54
CA HIS A 79 16.84 4.11 6.70
C HIS A 79 17.08 5.62 6.92
N HIS A 80 18.28 5.96 7.38
CA HIS A 80 18.78 7.32 7.48
C HIS A 80 19.53 7.73 6.21
N PRO A 81 19.60 9.03 5.89
CA PRO A 81 20.64 9.52 5.01
C PRO A 81 22.01 9.26 5.63
N TYR A 82 23.07 9.32 4.83
CA TYR A 82 24.47 9.06 5.23
C TYR A 82 25.04 10.01 6.32
N THR A 83 24.21 10.80 7.01
CA THR A 83 24.62 11.71 8.11
C THR A 83 23.56 11.81 9.21
N PRO A 84 23.96 11.81 10.51
CA PRO A 84 23.04 12.06 11.63
C PRO A 84 22.37 13.44 11.59
N LEU A 85 23.06 14.42 11.00
CA LEU A 85 22.57 15.80 10.88
C LEU A 85 21.40 15.94 9.90
N GLY A 86 21.07 14.90 9.13
CA GLY A 86 19.97 14.90 8.16
C GLY A 86 18.78 14.05 8.58
N TRP A 87 18.59 13.75 9.87
CA TRP A 87 17.61 12.76 10.34
C TRP A 87 16.17 12.97 9.81
N TRP A 88 15.76 14.21 9.49
CA TRP A 88 14.45 14.51 8.91
C TRP A 88 14.30 14.09 7.44
N LEU A 89 15.40 13.80 6.75
CA LEU A 89 15.45 13.25 5.39
C LEU A 89 15.36 11.72 5.37
N ALA A 90 15.28 11.08 6.54
CA ALA A 90 15.12 9.63 6.64
C ALA A 90 13.89 9.18 5.83
N GLU A 91 14.10 8.15 5.03
CA GLU A 91 13.06 7.55 4.21
C GLU A 91 12.51 6.29 4.88
N GLY A 92 11.29 5.97 4.51
CA GLY A 92 10.49 4.98 5.18
C GLY A 92 9.33 4.52 4.35
N GLU A 93 8.39 3.94 5.08
CA GLU A 93 7.13 3.43 4.60
C GLU A 93 6.03 4.07 5.44
N ALA A 94 4.87 4.31 4.83
CA ALA A 94 3.71 4.81 5.54
C ALA A 94 2.45 4.03 5.17
N VAL A 95 1.59 3.84 6.16
CA VAL A 95 0.20 3.43 5.95
C VAL A 95 -0.67 4.65 6.21
N LEU A 96 -1.46 5.06 5.21
CA LEU A 96 -2.46 6.11 5.32
C LEU A 96 -3.85 5.49 5.22
N SER A 97 -4.80 5.93 6.05
CA SER A 97 -6.17 5.42 5.98
C SER A 97 -7.22 6.44 6.39
N ARG A 98 -8.35 6.40 5.69
CA ARG A 98 -9.59 7.11 6.05
C ARG A 98 -10.16 6.64 7.38
N HIS A 99 -9.85 5.39 7.73
CA HIS A 99 -10.37 4.71 8.90
C HIS A 99 -9.33 4.72 10.04
N PRO A 100 -9.76 4.51 11.29
CA PRO A 100 -8.85 4.43 12.43
C PRO A 100 -7.73 3.39 12.23
N LEU A 101 -6.50 3.81 12.54
CA LEU A 101 -5.31 2.95 12.58
C LEU A 101 -4.97 2.56 14.02
N ARG A 102 -4.71 1.27 14.25
CA ARG A 102 -4.32 0.69 15.55
C ARG A 102 -3.16 -0.27 15.41
N SER A 103 -2.54 -0.62 16.54
CA SER A 103 -1.54 -1.69 16.65
C SER A 103 -0.43 -1.60 15.59
N ALA A 104 0.06 -0.38 15.34
CA ALA A 104 1.10 -0.15 14.36
C ALA A 104 2.44 -0.72 14.85
N THR A 105 3.07 -1.56 14.03
CA THR A 105 4.35 -2.21 14.34
C THR A 105 5.25 -2.23 13.11
N SER A 106 6.53 -2.51 13.32
CA SER A 106 7.49 -2.72 12.24
C SER A 106 8.47 -3.83 12.58
N ARG A 107 8.82 -4.65 11.60
CA ARG A 107 9.83 -5.71 11.74
C ARG A 107 10.91 -5.54 10.67
N VAL A 108 12.17 -5.79 11.03
CA VAL A 108 13.28 -5.76 10.07
C VAL A 108 13.27 -7.05 9.25
N ILE A 109 13.23 -6.94 7.93
CA ILE A 109 13.26 -8.10 7.01
C ILE A 109 14.64 -8.31 6.37
N SER A 110 15.56 -7.36 6.55
CA SER A 110 16.97 -7.43 6.13
C SER A 110 17.93 -7.44 7.34
N PRO A 111 17.92 -8.49 8.19
CA PRO A 111 18.77 -8.53 9.37
C PRO A 111 20.25 -8.41 9.00
N GLY A 112 21.03 -7.71 9.83
CA GLY A 112 22.45 -7.45 9.58
C GLY A 112 22.75 -6.31 8.60
N VAL A 113 21.74 -5.74 7.93
CA VAL A 113 21.92 -4.56 7.08
C VAL A 113 21.85 -3.29 7.92
N SER A 114 22.81 -2.38 7.74
CA SER A 114 22.88 -1.11 8.48
C SER A 114 21.70 -0.19 8.15
N THR A 115 21.16 0.50 9.15
CA THR A 115 20.11 1.53 8.94
C THR A 115 20.61 2.81 8.27
N TRP A 116 21.92 2.92 8.00
CA TRP A 116 22.55 4.02 7.27
C TRP A 116 22.65 3.78 5.75
N THR A 117 22.09 2.68 5.26
CA THR A 117 22.02 2.37 3.82
C THR A 117 20.58 2.18 3.38
N TYR A 118 20.30 2.58 2.13
CA TYR A 118 19.02 2.36 1.47
C TYR A 118 18.62 0.88 1.39
N ARG A 119 19.59 -0.04 1.53
CA ARG A 119 19.38 -1.49 1.50
C ARG A 119 18.65 -2.04 2.72
N HIS A 120 18.58 -1.31 3.84
CA HIS A 120 17.80 -1.77 4.99
C HIS A 120 16.32 -1.77 4.63
N ARG A 121 15.63 -2.88 4.90
CA ARG A 121 14.22 -3.11 4.58
C ARG A 121 13.43 -3.49 5.83
N VAL A 122 12.18 -3.06 5.86
CA VAL A 122 11.24 -3.32 6.95
C VAL A 122 9.92 -3.84 6.39
N LEU A 123 9.17 -4.53 7.23
CA LEU A 123 7.74 -4.79 7.05
C LEU A 123 7.02 -3.89 8.06
N GLN A 124 6.22 -2.95 7.58
CA GLN A 124 5.32 -2.16 8.41
C GLN A 124 3.96 -2.86 8.49
N SER A 125 3.35 -2.88 9.68
CA SER A 125 2.03 -3.49 9.88
C SER A 125 1.13 -2.55 10.68
N ALA A 126 -0.15 -2.47 10.34
CA ALA A 126 -1.17 -1.72 11.10
C ALA A 126 -2.54 -2.36 10.95
N SER A 127 -3.39 -2.19 11.96
CA SER A 127 -4.79 -2.63 11.91
C SER A 127 -5.68 -1.46 11.47
N VAL A 128 -6.49 -1.69 10.44
CA VAL A 128 -7.45 -0.72 9.90
C VAL A 128 -8.86 -1.17 10.27
N ILE A 129 -9.61 -0.30 10.95
CA ILE A 129 -10.93 -0.66 11.49
C ILE A 129 -12.03 0.06 10.72
N ARG A 130 -12.81 -0.67 9.93
CA ARG A 130 -13.92 -0.13 9.14
C ARG A 130 -15.20 -0.88 9.46
N ARG A 131 -16.20 -0.17 10.01
CA ARG A 131 -17.54 -0.72 10.32
C ARG A 131 -17.50 -2.02 11.15
N GLY A 132 -16.57 -2.12 12.10
CA GLY A 132 -16.40 -3.31 12.94
C GLY A 132 -15.48 -4.38 12.37
N VAL A 133 -15.21 -4.38 11.06
CA VAL A 133 -14.23 -5.27 10.42
C VAL A 133 -12.83 -4.71 10.63
N THR A 134 -11.92 -5.56 11.11
CA THR A 134 -10.51 -5.21 11.31
C THR A 134 -9.65 -5.90 10.26
N MET A 135 -9.06 -5.12 9.36
CA MET A 135 -8.05 -5.60 8.42
C MET A 135 -6.66 -5.42 9.02
N ARG A 136 -5.88 -6.50 9.06
CA ARG A 136 -4.45 -6.43 9.31
C ARG A 136 -3.72 -6.14 8.00
N PHE A 137 -3.18 -4.94 7.91
CA PHE A 137 -2.56 -4.42 6.70
C PHE A 137 -1.05 -4.37 6.84
N HIS A 138 -0.34 -4.88 5.84
CA HIS A 138 1.11 -4.91 5.79
C HIS A 138 1.64 -4.15 4.58
N ASN A 139 2.65 -3.32 4.81
CA ASN A 139 3.38 -2.56 3.81
C ASN A 139 4.85 -2.98 3.82
N THR A 140 5.46 -3.16 2.65
CA THR A 140 6.90 -3.45 2.53
C THR A 140 7.47 -2.93 1.21
N HIS A 141 8.76 -2.61 1.21
CA HIS A 141 9.56 -2.40 0.00
C HIS A 141 10.74 -3.39 0.00
N LEU A 142 10.73 -4.35 -0.91
CA LEU A 142 11.77 -5.39 -1.00
C LEU A 142 13.04 -4.92 -1.72
N ALA A 143 14.09 -5.75 -1.74
CA ALA A 143 15.35 -5.40 -2.39
C ALA A 143 15.16 -5.17 -3.90
N ALA A 144 15.93 -4.21 -4.42
CA ALA A 144 15.89 -3.80 -5.82
C ALA A 144 16.06 -4.98 -6.79
N HIS A 145 15.50 -4.84 -8.00
CA HIS A 145 15.42 -5.92 -8.99
C HIS A 145 16.75 -6.64 -9.29
N ASP A 146 17.89 -5.94 -9.19
CA ASP A 146 19.25 -6.45 -9.40
C ASP A 146 19.77 -7.37 -8.27
N ARG A 147 18.97 -7.60 -7.21
CA ARG A 147 19.31 -8.42 -6.03
C ARG A 147 18.26 -9.50 -5.74
N PRO A 148 18.09 -10.50 -6.62
CA PRO A 148 17.07 -11.55 -6.47
C PRO A 148 17.18 -12.32 -5.15
N ASP A 149 18.38 -12.76 -4.76
CA ASP A 149 18.55 -13.55 -3.53
C ASP A 149 18.16 -12.78 -2.26
N GLU A 150 18.52 -11.49 -2.19
CA GLU A 150 18.12 -10.63 -1.06
C GLU A 150 16.61 -10.42 -1.03
N ARG A 151 15.99 -10.23 -2.19
CA ARG A 151 14.55 -10.01 -2.32
C ARG A 151 13.75 -11.25 -1.92
N ILE A 152 14.15 -12.43 -2.39
CA ILE A 152 13.52 -13.70 -2.03
C ILE A 152 13.63 -13.94 -0.51
N ALA A 153 14.83 -13.80 0.07
CA ALA A 153 15.02 -13.98 1.50
C ALA A 153 14.24 -12.96 2.36
N GLN A 154 14.05 -11.74 1.85
CA GLN A 154 13.22 -10.72 2.49
C GLN A 154 11.72 -11.06 2.39
N ALA A 155 11.26 -11.56 1.25
CA ALA A 155 9.88 -11.98 1.05
C ALA A 155 9.50 -13.17 1.95
N GLU A 156 10.36 -14.19 2.04
CA GLU A 156 10.18 -15.32 2.95
C GLU A 156 10.08 -14.85 4.41
N ARG A 157 10.96 -13.93 4.82
CA ARG A 157 10.93 -13.37 6.17
C ARG A 157 9.70 -12.51 6.43
N ALA A 158 9.29 -11.71 5.45
CA ALA A 158 8.06 -10.92 5.53
C ALA A 158 6.85 -11.85 5.70
N ALA A 159 6.72 -12.90 4.87
CA ALA A 159 5.65 -13.88 4.99
C ALA A 159 5.65 -14.58 6.36
N ALA A 160 6.82 -14.97 6.88
CA ALA A 160 6.92 -15.54 8.23
C ALA A 160 6.38 -14.58 9.31
N PHE A 161 6.66 -13.27 9.21
CA PHE A 161 6.11 -12.28 10.12
C PHE A 161 4.62 -12.03 9.93
N VAL A 162 4.13 -12.01 8.68
CA VAL A 162 2.68 -11.90 8.40
C VAL A 162 1.92 -13.08 9.01
N GLY A 163 2.40 -14.31 8.80
CA GLY A 163 1.79 -15.50 9.37
C GLY A 163 1.79 -15.52 10.91
N ALA A 164 2.83 -14.96 11.53
CA ALA A 164 2.91 -14.86 12.99
C ALA A 164 2.07 -13.72 13.60
N ASP A 165 1.81 -12.64 12.84
CA ASP A 165 0.97 -11.51 13.27
C ASP A 165 -0.53 -11.90 13.22
N GLY A 166 -0.91 -12.65 12.18
CA GLY A 166 -2.27 -13.17 12.00
C GLY A 166 -3.33 -12.09 11.75
N GLY A 167 -4.59 -12.50 11.77
CA GLY A 167 -5.75 -11.63 11.55
C GLY A 167 -6.84 -12.33 10.74
N GLU A 168 -8.09 -11.90 10.92
CA GLU A 168 -9.24 -12.46 10.17
C GLU A 168 -9.21 -12.02 8.70
N LEU A 169 -8.86 -10.76 8.46
CA LEU A 169 -8.65 -10.18 7.14
C LEU A 169 -7.23 -9.65 7.04
N VAL A 170 -6.41 -10.24 6.17
CA VAL A 170 -5.01 -9.88 5.97
C VAL A 170 -4.78 -9.40 4.54
N VAL A 171 -4.05 -8.29 4.39
CA VAL A 171 -3.61 -7.76 3.10
C VAL A 171 -2.14 -7.37 3.19
N VAL A 172 -1.37 -7.68 2.16
CA VAL A 172 0.04 -7.27 2.02
C VAL A 172 0.18 -6.48 0.75
N ALA A 173 0.69 -5.26 0.83
CA ALA A 173 0.87 -4.40 -0.33
C ALA A 173 2.26 -3.76 -0.34
N GLY A 174 2.78 -3.42 -1.52
CA GLY A 174 4.06 -2.73 -1.59
C GLY A 174 4.77 -2.83 -2.92
N ASP A 175 5.96 -2.24 -2.94
CA ASP A 175 6.93 -2.38 -4.03
C ASP A 175 7.78 -3.63 -3.76
N PHE A 176 7.43 -4.72 -4.42
CA PHE A 176 8.12 -5.99 -4.28
C PHE A 176 9.36 -6.07 -5.17
N ASN A 177 9.57 -5.12 -6.10
CA ASN A 177 10.67 -5.14 -7.06
C ASN A 177 10.79 -6.47 -7.85
N ALA A 178 9.68 -7.19 -7.99
CA ALA A 178 9.60 -8.54 -8.53
C ALA A 178 8.70 -8.54 -9.75
N ASP A 179 9.21 -8.82 -10.95
CA ASP A 179 8.41 -8.70 -12.18
C ASP A 179 7.59 -9.97 -12.48
N HIS A 180 8.29 -11.06 -12.78
CA HIS A 180 7.71 -12.39 -13.01
C HIS A 180 8.36 -13.44 -12.10
N GLU A 181 8.82 -13.00 -10.92
CA GLU A 181 9.51 -13.84 -9.94
C GLU A 181 8.50 -14.42 -8.96
N ALA A 182 7.91 -15.57 -9.34
CA ALA A 182 6.94 -16.28 -8.52
C ALA A 182 7.50 -16.60 -7.11
N GLU A 183 8.82 -16.76 -6.97
CA GLU A 183 9.54 -16.97 -5.71
C GLU A 183 9.28 -15.89 -4.67
N VAL A 184 9.02 -14.65 -5.10
CA VAL A 184 8.80 -13.51 -4.19
C VAL A 184 7.38 -13.51 -3.63
N VAL A 185 6.40 -13.96 -4.41
CA VAL A 185 4.99 -13.97 -4.00
C VAL A 185 4.59 -15.32 -3.36
N ARG A 186 5.21 -16.42 -3.78
CA ARG A 186 4.92 -17.79 -3.33
C ARG A 186 4.90 -17.97 -1.80
N PRO A 187 5.79 -17.37 -0.99
CA PRO A 187 5.73 -17.49 0.47
C PRO A 187 4.40 -17.01 1.07
N PHE A 188 3.75 -16.01 0.46
CA PHE A 188 2.47 -15.48 0.91
C PHE A 188 1.28 -16.38 0.51
N HIS A 189 1.41 -17.19 -0.55
CA HIS A 189 0.38 -18.14 -0.95
C HIS A 189 0.11 -19.19 0.13
N ALA A 190 1.15 -19.62 0.85
CA ALA A 190 1.02 -20.53 1.99
C ALA A 190 0.20 -19.95 3.15
N LEU A 191 0.02 -18.62 3.19
CA LEU A 191 -0.79 -17.91 4.18
C LEU A 191 -2.24 -17.69 3.70
N GLY A 192 -2.61 -18.26 2.55
CA GLY A 192 -3.93 -18.01 1.95
C GLY A 192 -4.06 -16.61 1.36
N LEU A 193 -2.96 -15.97 0.95
CA LEU A 193 -2.98 -14.74 0.16
C LEU A 193 -2.72 -15.06 -1.31
N ARG A 194 -3.25 -14.25 -2.22
CA ARG A 194 -2.96 -14.37 -3.66
C ARG A 194 -2.71 -13.01 -4.28
N ASP A 195 -1.90 -13.03 -5.33
CA ASP A 195 -1.82 -11.94 -6.28
C ASP A 195 -3.07 -11.95 -7.19
N PRO A 196 -3.89 -10.89 -7.22
CA PRO A 196 -5.04 -10.81 -8.11
C PRO A 196 -4.65 -10.60 -9.59
N GLY A 197 -3.38 -10.33 -9.88
CA GLY A 197 -2.87 -10.03 -11.22
C GLY A 197 -2.54 -8.55 -11.40
N GLY A 198 -2.23 -8.16 -12.63
CA GLY A 198 -2.12 -6.77 -13.03
C GLY A 198 -1.02 -6.43 -14.02
N GLY A 199 -0.88 -5.13 -14.27
CA GLY A 199 -0.01 -4.56 -15.28
C GLY A 199 1.34 -4.05 -14.76
N PRO A 200 2.23 -3.62 -15.66
CA PRO A 200 3.49 -3.00 -15.30
C PRO A 200 3.28 -1.63 -14.64
N THR A 201 4.18 -1.27 -13.73
CA THR A 201 4.10 -0.06 -12.90
C THR A 201 5.34 0.84 -12.98
N HIS A 202 6.43 0.31 -13.56
CA HIS A 202 7.71 1.02 -13.66
C HIS A 202 8.35 0.83 -15.05
N PRO A 203 9.03 1.85 -15.62
CA PRO A 203 9.04 3.25 -15.16
C PRO A 203 7.72 3.94 -15.49
N ALA A 204 7.30 4.92 -14.67
CA ALA A 204 6.02 5.61 -14.79
C ALA A 204 5.77 6.28 -16.16
N ILE A 205 6.82 6.70 -16.87
CA ILE A 205 6.71 7.31 -18.21
C ILE A 205 6.21 6.32 -19.27
N ALA A 206 6.59 5.05 -19.15
CA ALA A 206 6.27 3.97 -20.08
C ALA A 206 6.39 2.63 -19.34
N PRO A 207 5.37 2.25 -18.55
CA PRO A 207 5.44 1.10 -17.67
C PRO A 207 5.68 -0.19 -18.45
N ARG A 208 6.72 -0.94 -18.06
CA ARG A 208 7.09 -2.23 -18.69
C ARG A 208 7.56 -3.31 -17.72
N ARG A 209 7.70 -2.97 -16.44
CA ARG A 209 8.05 -3.88 -15.33
C ARG A 209 6.96 -3.76 -14.28
N ARG A 210 6.48 -4.88 -13.76
CA ARG A 210 5.48 -4.93 -12.70
C ARG A 210 6.17 -5.09 -11.36
N PHE A 211 6.33 -4.02 -10.59
CA PHE A 211 7.04 -4.09 -9.31
C PHE A 211 6.12 -3.96 -8.09
N ASP A 212 4.93 -3.39 -8.27
CA ASP A 212 4.04 -3.06 -7.18
C ASP A 212 2.86 -4.05 -7.11
N TYR A 213 2.54 -4.49 -5.90
CA TYR A 213 1.61 -5.60 -5.64
C TYR A 213 0.63 -5.26 -4.52
N VAL A 214 -0.58 -5.80 -4.62
CA VAL A 214 -1.55 -5.90 -3.53
C VAL A 214 -2.01 -7.34 -3.42
N LEU A 215 -1.50 -8.07 -2.44
CA LEU A 215 -1.90 -9.43 -2.13
C LEU A 215 -3.13 -9.41 -1.22
N VAL A 216 -4.18 -10.09 -1.67
CA VAL A 216 -5.49 -10.17 -1.01
C VAL A 216 -5.76 -11.60 -0.54
N PRO A 217 -6.72 -11.84 0.37
CA PRO A 217 -7.13 -13.20 0.72
C PRO A 217 -7.46 -14.03 -0.52
N ALA A 218 -7.06 -15.30 -0.53
CA ALA A 218 -7.22 -16.18 -1.69
C ALA A 218 -8.69 -16.34 -2.09
N ALA A 219 -9.58 -16.36 -1.09
CA ALA A 219 -11.02 -16.46 -1.29
C ALA A 219 -11.69 -15.13 -1.67
N ALA A 220 -10.99 -14.00 -1.65
CA ALA A 220 -11.56 -12.70 -1.96
C ALA A 220 -12.09 -12.62 -3.40
N GLU A 221 -13.27 -12.01 -3.54
CA GLU A 221 -13.84 -11.62 -4.82
C GLU A 221 -13.24 -10.28 -5.24
N VAL A 222 -12.46 -10.27 -6.31
CA VAL A 222 -11.82 -9.04 -6.83
C VAL A 222 -12.80 -8.35 -7.77
N ILE A 223 -13.14 -7.10 -7.45
CA ILE A 223 -14.09 -6.27 -8.19
C ILE A 223 -13.37 -5.41 -9.22
N GLU A 224 -12.24 -4.82 -8.84
CA GLU A 224 -11.45 -3.95 -9.69
C GLU A 224 -9.96 -4.18 -9.43
N GLN A 225 -9.17 -4.18 -10.49
CA GLN A 225 -7.71 -4.18 -10.41
C GLN A 225 -7.24 -3.26 -11.53
N HIS A 226 -6.54 -2.18 -11.15
CA HIS A 226 -6.28 -1.05 -12.04
C HIS A 226 -4.89 -0.46 -11.83
N GLU A 227 -4.17 -0.31 -12.93
CA GLU A 227 -2.97 0.49 -13.06
C GLU A 227 -3.16 1.54 -14.16
N GLN A 228 -2.37 2.62 -14.09
CA GLN A 228 -2.39 3.69 -15.08
C GLN A 228 -1.57 3.31 -16.31
N PHE A 229 -1.82 3.93 -17.46
CA PHE A 229 -0.97 3.71 -18.64
C PHE A 229 0.41 4.38 -18.56
N GLY A 230 0.63 5.21 -17.53
CA GLY A 230 1.83 6.03 -17.39
C GLY A 230 1.78 7.29 -18.24
N GLY A 231 2.92 7.98 -18.33
CA GLY A 231 3.08 9.23 -19.08
C GLY A 231 3.88 10.28 -18.32
N GLU A 232 4.07 11.44 -18.94
CA GLU A 232 4.85 12.56 -18.35
C GLU A 232 4.25 13.01 -17.01
N GLU A 233 2.93 13.14 -16.95
CA GLU A 233 2.21 13.52 -15.72
C GLU A 233 2.48 12.56 -14.55
N TRP A 234 2.74 11.27 -14.83
CA TRP A 234 3.04 10.28 -13.81
C TRP A 234 4.51 10.31 -13.42
N ALA A 235 5.40 10.46 -14.41
CA ALA A 235 6.85 10.54 -14.21
C ALA A 235 7.27 11.78 -13.39
N GLU A 236 6.48 12.85 -13.41
CA GLU A 236 6.65 14.02 -12.55
C GLU A 236 6.32 13.74 -11.08
N LEU A 237 5.40 12.79 -10.81
CA LEU A 237 4.94 12.45 -9.47
C LEU A 237 5.81 11.36 -8.81
N SER A 238 6.21 10.35 -9.58
CA SER A 238 7.08 9.27 -9.16
C SER A 238 7.60 8.51 -10.37
N ASP A 239 8.65 7.71 -10.21
CA ASP A 239 9.06 6.71 -11.20
C ASP A 239 8.20 5.44 -11.20
N HIS A 240 7.25 5.32 -10.26
CA HIS A 240 6.21 4.30 -10.23
C HIS A 240 4.82 4.92 -10.42
N ILE A 241 3.90 4.17 -11.04
CA ILE A 241 2.46 4.47 -11.01
C ILE A 241 1.76 3.68 -9.90
N PRO A 242 0.66 4.19 -9.32
CA PRO A 242 -0.06 3.51 -8.26
C PRO A 242 -0.80 2.27 -8.79
N VAL A 243 -0.89 1.24 -7.94
CA VAL A 243 -1.74 0.05 -8.15
C VAL A 243 -2.94 0.15 -7.24
N LEU A 244 -4.13 -0.08 -7.79
CA LEU A 244 -5.40 -0.17 -7.06
C LEU A 244 -5.95 -1.59 -7.15
N VAL A 245 -6.38 -2.14 -6.01
CA VAL A 245 -7.22 -3.34 -5.97
C VAL A 245 -8.45 -3.09 -5.11
N GLU A 246 -9.62 -3.43 -5.64
CA GLU A 246 -10.90 -3.42 -4.96
C GLU A 246 -11.42 -4.86 -4.81
N PHE A 247 -11.82 -5.26 -3.60
CA PHE A 247 -12.27 -6.63 -3.35
C PHE A 247 -13.28 -6.74 -2.19
N HIS A 248 -14.12 -7.77 -2.22
CA HIS A 248 -14.87 -8.22 -1.04
C HIS A 248 -14.08 -9.29 -0.27
N PRO A 249 -13.97 -9.15 1.07
CA PRO A 249 -13.47 -10.26 1.89
C PRO A 249 -14.49 -11.41 1.79
N ALA A 250 -13.99 -12.64 1.68
CA ALA A 250 -14.83 -13.84 1.55
C ALA A 250 -15.67 -14.13 2.80
#